data_AF-A0A9N7QR82-F1
#
_entry.id   AF-A0A9N7QR82-F1
#
_cell.length_a   1.000
_cell.length_b   1.000
_cell.length_c   1.000
_cell.angle_alpha   90.00
_cell.angle_beta   90.00
_cell.angle_gamma   90.00
#
_symmetry.space_group_name_H-M   'P 1'
#
loop_
_entity.id
_entity.type
_entity.pdbx_description
1 polymer ?
#
loop_
_entity_poly.entity_id
_entity_poly.type
_entity_poly.pdbx_seq_one_letter_code
_entity_poly.pdbx_strand_id
1 'polypeptide(L)'
;MSTTVCLTKAARVTKRAEQILDGIGIMANPYLTTLTDGSMPLERFRASQEQFGFAVTYFARPMASLISRMDLPGQRLGILSNIVEEHGDFKPHFFHHATFRQFLASIGSDAERLDALAPAPPGGCLQ
;
A
#
# COMPACT_ATOMS: atom_id res chain seq x y z
N MET A 1 3.98 5.58 -26.25
CA MET A 1 3.82 6.29 -24.97
C MET A 1 5.15 6.93 -24.63
N SER A 2 5.20 8.25 -24.48
CA SER A 2 6.44 8.97 -24.21
C SER A 2 6.75 8.84 -22.72
N THR A 3 7.77 8.06 -22.37
CA THR A 3 8.29 7.97 -21.01
C THR A 3 9.06 9.27 -20.72
N THR A 4 8.41 10.22 -20.06
CA THR A 4 9.11 11.35 -19.47
C THR A 4 10.06 10.80 -18.41
N VAL A 5 11.36 10.78 -18.72
CA VAL A 5 12.39 10.38 -17.77
C VAL A 5 12.40 11.41 -16.64
N CYS A 6 11.89 11.04 -15.48
CA CYS A 6 12.06 11.83 -14.27
C CYS A 6 13.56 11.80 -13.90
N LEU A 7 14.25 12.92 -14.09
CA LEU A 7 15.67 13.05 -13.74
C LEU A 7 15.84 12.94 -12.23
N THR A 8 16.28 11.77 -11.77
CA THR A 8 16.60 11.52 -10.36
C THR A 8 17.86 12.27 -9.93
N LYS A 9 17.80 12.91 -8.76
CA LYS A 9 18.98 13.55 -8.12
C LYS A 9 20.02 12.53 -7.64
N ALA A 10 19.70 11.24 -7.63
CA ALA A 10 20.54 10.16 -7.13
C ALA A 10 20.57 8.97 -8.10
N ALA A 11 20.99 9.19 -9.35
CA ALA A 11 20.96 8.20 -10.43
C ALA A 11 21.55 6.82 -10.06
N ARG A 12 22.65 6.79 -9.31
CA ARG A 12 23.25 5.53 -8.86
C ARG A 12 22.37 4.77 -7.85
N VAL A 13 21.72 5.49 -6.94
CA VAL A 13 20.79 4.91 -5.96
C VAL A 13 19.54 4.39 -6.66
N THR A 14 18.96 5.18 -7.55
CA THR A 14 17.79 4.79 -8.35
C THR A 14 18.09 3.54 -9.18
N LYS A 15 19.20 3.54 -9.94
CA LYS A 15 19.62 2.36 -10.72
C LYS A 15 19.80 1.12 -9.85
N ARG A 16 20.34 1.26 -8.63
CA ARG A 16 20.50 0.13 -7.72
C ARG A 16 19.17 -0.37 -7.17
N ALA A 17 18.26 0.55 -6.84
CA ALA A 17 16.91 0.19 -6.40
C ALA A 17 16.16 -0.58 -7.50
N GLU A 18 16.22 -0.11 -8.75
CA GLU A 18 15.64 -0.81 -9.92
C GLU A 18 16.20 -2.23 -10.06
N GLN A 19 17.52 -2.40 -10.01
CA GLN A 19 18.15 -3.74 -10.05
C GLN A 19 17.68 -4.68 -8.93
N ILE A 20 17.43 -4.14 -7.74
CA ILE A 20 16.92 -4.93 -6.62
C ILE A 20 15.46 -5.32 -6.88
N LEU A 21 14.63 -4.39 -7.35
CA LEU A 21 13.22 -4.65 -7.69
C LEU A 21 13.10 -5.71 -8.80
N ASP A 22 13.93 -5.61 -9.84
CA ASP A 22 14.00 -6.60 -10.92
C ASP A 22 14.39 -7.98 -10.37
N GLY A 23 15.40 -8.02 -9.49
CA GLY A 23 15.87 -9.25 -8.86
C GLY A 23 14.87 -9.91 -7.90
N ILE A 24 14.00 -9.13 -7.25
CA ILE A 24 12.90 -9.66 -6.42
C ILE A 24 11.87 -10.39 -7.29
N GLY A 25 11.67 -9.94 -8.53
CA GLY A 25 10.75 -10.58 -9.47
C GLY A 25 9.31 -10.61 -8.95
N ILE A 26 8.81 -9.47 -8.43
CA ILE A 26 7.51 -9.41 -7.73
C ILE A 26 6.36 -10.03 -8.54
N MET A 27 6.36 -9.86 -9.86
CA MET A 27 5.33 -10.40 -10.75
C MET A 27 5.31 -11.93 -10.81
N ALA A 28 6.39 -12.61 -10.42
CA ALA A 28 6.44 -14.06 -10.28
C ALA A 28 5.95 -14.56 -8.91
N ASN A 29 5.53 -13.66 -8.01
CA ASN A 29 4.97 -14.04 -6.72
C ASN A 29 3.69 -14.87 -6.94
N PRO A 30 3.56 -16.07 -6.34
CA PRO A 30 2.39 -16.93 -6.48
C PRO A 30 1.06 -16.23 -6.18
N TYR A 31 1.06 -15.27 -5.26
CA TYR A 31 -0.12 -14.45 -4.98
C TYR A 31 -0.59 -13.68 -6.23
N LEU A 32 0.32 -12.98 -6.91
CA LEU A 32 -0.01 -12.20 -8.10
C LEU A 32 -0.30 -13.08 -9.32
N THR A 33 0.42 -14.20 -9.48
CA THR A 33 0.17 -15.11 -10.60
C THR A 33 -1.21 -15.77 -10.47
N THR A 34 -1.55 -16.31 -9.29
CA THR A 34 -2.86 -16.96 -9.06
C THR A 34 -4.04 -15.97 -9.09
N LEU A 35 -3.78 -14.70 -8.77
CA LEU A 35 -4.77 -13.63 -8.95
C LEU A 35 -4.98 -13.31 -10.44
N THR A 36 -3.90 -13.27 -11.22
CA THR A 36 -3.94 -12.94 -12.65
C THR A 36 -4.56 -14.05 -13.48
N ASP A 37 -4.24 -15.31 -13.18
CA ASP A 37 -4.77 -16.48 -13.90
C ASP A 37 -6.17 -16.92 -13.43
N GLY A 38 -6.67 -16.32 -12.35
CA GLY A 38 -8.00 -16.58 -11.79
C GLY A 38 -8.12 -17.87 -10.96
N SER A 39 -7.02 -18.57 -10.69
CA SER A 39 -7.01 -19.77 -9.86
C SER A 39 -7.15 -19.48 -8.36
N MET A 40 -6.99 -18.22 -7.92
CA MET A 40 -7.20 -17.82 -6.53
C MET A 40 -8.69 -17.80 -6.15
N PRO A 41 -9.12 -18.56 -5.12
CA PRO A 41 -10.48 -18.47 -4.61
C PRO A 41 -10.80 -17.10 -3.99
N LEU A 42 -12.05 -16.66 -4.11
CA LEU A 42 -12.51 -15.38 -3.56
C LEU A 42 -12.26 -15.27 -2.06
N GLU A 43 -12.45 -16.35 -1.31
CA GLU A 43 -12.27 -16.43 0.13
C GLU A 43 -10.81 -16.16 0.51
N ARG A 44 -9.88 -16.74 -0.25
CA ARG A 44 -8.43 -16.54 -0.06
C ARG A 44 -8.04 -15.10 -0.39
N PHE A 45 -8.58 -14.56 -1.48
CA PHE A 45 -8.36 -13.16 -1.82
C PHE A 45 -8.90 -12.24 -0.73
N ARG A 46 -10.15 -12.44 -0.29
CA ARG A 46 -10.78 -11.66 0.78
C ARG A 46 -9.94 -11.66 2.06
N ALA A 47 -9.53 -12.83 2.55
CA ALA A 47 -8.71 -12.95 3.76
C ALA A 47 -7.38 -12.18 3.62
N SER A 48 -6.75 -12.22 2.45
CA SER A 48 -5.53 -11.45 2.19
C SER A 48 -5.77 -9.93 2.19
N GLN A 49 -6.92 -9.47 1.67
CA GLN A 49 -7.27 -8.05 1.64
C GLN A 49 -7.63 -7.52 3.03
N GLU A 50 -8.29 -8.33 3.86
CA GLU A 50 -8.55 -8.01 5.26
C GLU A 50 -7.25 -7.73 6.02
N GLN A 51 -6.21 -8.54 5.82
CA GLN A 51 -4.88 -8.27 6.39
C GLN A 51 -4.16 -7.09 5.72
N PHE A 52 -4.37 -6.89 4.42
CA PHE A 52 -3.79 -5.73 3.74
C PHE A 52 -4.35 -4.40 4.28
N GLY A 53 -5.57 -4.44 4.85
CA GLY A 53 -6.20 -3.30 5.51
C GLY A 53 -5.34 -2.64 6.59
N PHE A 54 -4.45 -3.37 7.29
CA PHE A 54 -3.49 -2.77 8.23
C PHE A 54 -2.52 -1.83 7.54
N ALA A 55 -1.98 -2.25 6.39
CA ALA A 55 -1.06 -1.44 5.62
C ALA A 55 -1.76 -0.15 5.18
N VAL A 56 -2.98 -0.24 4.64
CA VAL A 56 -3.78 0.92 4.21
C VAL A 56 -4.07 1.86 5.39
N THR A 57 -4.56 1.32 6.50
CA THR A 57 -5.01 2.11 7.66
C THR A 57 -3.86 2.87 8.30
N TYR A 58 -2.69 2.23 8.37
CA TYR A 58 -1.55 2.78 9.12
C TYR A 58 -0.45 3.35 8.24
N PHE A 59 -0.61 3.40 6.91
CA PHE A 59 0.41 3.88 5.97
C PHE A 59 0.88 5.31 6.27
N ALA A 60 -0.03 6.19 6.68
CA ALA A 60 0.29 7.58 7.02
C ALA A 60 1.21 7.72 8.24
N ARG A 61 1.24 6.74 9.16
CA ARG A 61 2.01 6.81 10.41
C ARG A 61 3.54 6.79 10.20
N PRO A 62 4.13 5.84 9.46
CA PRO A 62 5.56 5.90 9.16
C PRO A 62 5.93 7.15 8.37
N MET A 63 5.08 7.61 7.44
CA MET A 63 5.30 8.87 6.72
C MET A 63 5.34 10.08 7.66
N ALA A 64 4.40 10.17 8.61
CA ALA A 64 4.39 11.20 9.64
C ALA A 64 5.68 11.17 10.50
N SER A 65 6.15 9.96 10.84
CA SER A 65 7.41 9.74 11.57
C SER A 65 8.64 10.18 10.75
N LEU A 66 8.60 10.08 9.42
CA LEU A 66 9.68 10.57 8.56
C LEU A 66 9.71 12.10 8.52
N ILE A 67 8.57 12.77 8.29
CA ILE A 67 8.55 14.24 8.21
C ILE A 67 8.90 14.92 9.53
N SER A 68 8.62 14.27 10.67
CA SER A 68 8.97 14.81 11.99
C SER A 68 10.48 14.90 12.22
N ARG A 69 11.28 14.21 11.40
CA ARG A 69 12.76 14.20 11.48
C ARG A 69 13.43 15.06 10.40
N MET A 70 12.67 15.74 9.56
CA MET A 70 13.22 16.61 8.51
C MET A 70 13.34 18.04 9.02
N ASP A 71 14.52 18.65 8.92
CA ASP A 71 14.78 19.96 9.53
C ASP A 71 14.00 21.10 8.85
N LEU A 72 14.03 21.14 7.51
CA LEU A 72 13.47 22.25 6.76
C LEU A 72 12.04 21.97 6.30
N PRO A 73 11.09 22.90 6.49
CA PRO A 73 9.69 22.71 6.07
C PRO A 73 9.52 22.31 4.60
N GLY A 74 10.34 22.88 3.70
CA GLY A 74 10.29 22.58 2.27
C GLY A 74 10.61 21.11 1.93
N GLN A 75 11.41 20.41 2.76
CA GLN A 75 11.72 18.98 2.55
C GLN A 75 10.53 18.08 2.85
N ARG A 76 9.61 18.55 3.71
CA ARG A 76 8.44 17.78 4.18
C ARG A 76 7.33 17.75 3.15
N LEU A 77 7.27 18.73 2.24
CA LEU A 77 6.11 18.98 1.37
C LEU A 77 5.71 17.76 0.53
N GLY A 78 6.67 17.03 -0.03
CA GLY A 78 6.38 15.82 -0.81
C GLY A 78 5.68 14.74 0.02
N ILE A 79 6.24 14.40 1.18
CA ILE A 79 5.66 13.38 2.06
C ILE A 79 4.37 13.88 2.74
N LEU A 80 4.29 15.18 3.06
CA LEU A 80 3.08 15.79 3.61
C LEU A 80 1.93 15.72 2.61
N SER A 81 2.18 15.96 1.32
CA SER A 81 1.20 15.77 0.26
C SER A 81 0.67 14.34 0.25
N ASN A 82 1.54 13.33 0.34
CA ASN A 82 1.12 11.94 0.42
C ASN A 82 0.24 11.69 1.65
N ILE A 83 0.60 12.22 2.83
CA ILE A 83 -0.22 12.07 4.04
C ILE A 83 -1.61 12.68 3.85
N VAL A 84 -1.71 13.85 3.21
CA VAL A 84 -3.00 14.48 2.91
C VAL A 84 -3.82 13.66 1.92
N GLU A 85 -3.17 13.08 0.91
CA GLU A 85 -3.78 12.15 -0.05
C GLU A 85 -4.35 10.90 0.65
N GLU A 86 -3.61 10.29 1.58
CA GLU A 86 -4.11 9.16 2.39
C GLU A 86 -5.39 9.52 3.17
N HIS A 87 -5.54 10.81 3.53
CA HIS A 87 -6.73 11.38 4.18
C HIS A 87 -7.68 12.05 3.17
N GLY A 88 -7.68 11.61 1.91
CA GLY A 88 -8.66 12.01 0.90
C GLY A 88 -8.80 13.52 0.74
N ASP A 89 -7.70 14.28 0.83
CA ASP A 89 -7.72 15.75 0.83
C ASP A 89 -8.68 16.35 1.87
N PHE A 90 -8.66 15.79 3.09
CA PHE A 90 -9.54 16.17 4.21
C PHE A 90 -11.02 15.89 4.01
N LYS A 91 -11.36 14.99 3.09
CA LYS A 91 -12.74 14.53 2.86
C LYS A 91 -12.88 13.10 3.39
N PRO A 92 -13.54 12.89 4.55
CA PRO A 92 -13.60 11.58 5.22
C PRO A 92 -14.01 10.40 4.33
N HIS A 93 -14.91 10.61 3.39
CA HIS A 93 -15.38 9.55 2.47
C HIS A 93 -14.36 9.16 1.39
N PHE A 94 -13.32 9.97 1.18
CA PHE A 94 -12.22 9.69 0.27
C PHE A 94 -10.94 9.25 0.98
N PHE A 95 -10.96 9.08 2.30
CA PHE A 95 -9.83 8.50 3.01
C PHE A 95 -9.53 7.12 2.41
N HIS A 96 -8.26 6.80 2.20
CA HIS A 96 -7.88 5.49 1.65
C HIS A 96 -8.42 4.34 2.49
N HIS A 97 -8.45 4.48 3.82
CA HIS A 97 -9.10 3.53 4.71
C HIS A 97 -10.61 3.39 4.43
N ALA A 98 -11.33 4.51 4.22
CA ALA A 98 -12.77 4.48 3.95
C ALA A 98 -13.11 3.87 2.59
N THR A 99 -12.36 4.20 1.54
CA THR A 99 -12.54 3.61 0.21
C THR A 99 -12.16 2.13 0.20
N PHE A 100 -11.13 1.74 0.94
CA PHE A 100 -10.75 0.34 1.09
C PHE A 100 -11.81 -0.49 1.83
N ARG A 101 -12.48 0.07 2.85
CA ARG A 101 -13.64 -0.58 3.50
C ARG A 101 -14.78 -0.82 2.52
N GLN A 102 -15.08 0.15 1.65
CA GLN A 102 -16.10 -0.02 0.61
C GLN A 102 -15.71 -1.14 -0.37
N PHE A 103 -14.43 -1.21 -0.75
CA PHE A 103 -13.91 -2.31 -1.54
C PHE A 103 -14.07 -3.67 -0.83
N LEU A 104 -13.67 -3.79 0.43
CA LEU A 104 -13.83 -5.02 1.20
C LEU A 104 -15.30 -5.46 1.32
N ALA A 105 -16.21 -4.52 1.59
CA ALA A 105 -17.64 -4.79 1.61
C ALA A 105 -18.14 -5.32 0.25
N SER A 106 -17.65 -4.75 -0.86
CA SER A 106 -18.03 -5.18 -2.21
C SER A 106 -17.62 -6.63 -2.55
N ILE A 107 -16.57 -7.14 -1.91
CA ILE A 107 -16.14 -8.54 -2.05
C ILE A 107 -16.68 -9.46 -0.96
N GLY A 108 -17.65 -9.00 -0.16
CA GLY A 108 -18.35 -9.77 0.87
C GLY A 108 -17.60 -9.92 2.19
N SER A 109 -16.66 -9.02 2.50
CA SER A 109 -16.01 -8.95 3.83
C SER A 109 -16.84 -8.12 4.80
N ASP A 110 -16.70 -8.44 6.09
CA ASP A 110 -17.21 -7.61 7.18
C ASP A 110 -16.22 -6.47 7.44
N ALA A 111 -16.40 -5.37 6.70
CA ALA A 111 -15.50 -4.21 6.78
C ALA A 111 -15.47 -3.55 8.17
N GLU A 112 -16.48 -3.76 9.01
CA GLU A 112 -16.50 -3.29 10.40
C GLU A 112 -15.51 -4.05 11.28
N ARG A 113 -15.13 -5.28 10.91
CA ARG A 113 -14.09 -6.05 11.62
C ARG A 113 -12.67 -5.55 11.38
N LEU A 114 -12.42 -4.70 10.39
CA LEU A 114 -11.06 -4.17 10.14
C LEU A 114 -10.46 -3.48 11.36
N ASP A 115 -11.28 -2.72 12.10
CA ASP A 115 -10.81 -1.96 13.25
C ASP A 115 -10.53 -2.86 14.47
N ALA A 116 -11.11 -4.06 14.48
CA ALA A 116 -10.99 -5.06 15.54
C ALA A 116 -10.05 -6.21 15.19
N LEU A 117 -9.63 -6.34 13.92
CA LEU A 117 -8.68 -7.36 13.49
C LEU A 117 -7.32 -7.08 14.17
N ALA A 118 -6.61 -8.16 14.50
CA ALA A 118 -5.19 -8.10 14.82
C ALA A 118 -4.38 -8.51 13.58
N PRO A 119 -3.22 -7.89 13.32
CA PRO A 119 -2.39 -8.29 12.20
C PRO A 119 -1.89 -9.72 12.47
N ALA A 120 -2.12 -10.60 11.52
CA ALA A 120 -1.63 -11.97 11.58
C ALA A 120 -0.09 -11.98 11.58
N PRO A 121 0.56 -12.99 12.21
CA PRO A 121 1.99 -13.17 12.07
C PRO A 121 2.36 -13.38 10.58
N PRO A 122 3.59 -13.01 10.17
CA PRO A 122 4.04 -13.18 8.78
C PRO A 122 3.81 -14.64 8.31
N GLY A 123 3.03 -14.81 7.25
CA GLY A 123 2.70 -16.12 6.66
C GLY A 123 1.36 -16.74 7.07
N GLY A 124 0.62 -16.15 8.01
CA GLY A 124 -0.62 -16.73 8.55
C GLY A 124 -1.85 -16.71 7.63
N CYS A 125 -1.82 -15.96 6.54
CA CYS A 125 -3.00 -15.75 5.68
C CYS A 125 -2.88 -16.32 4.25
N LEU A 126 -1.83 -17.10 3.97
CA LEU A 126 -1.62 -17.73 2.66
C LEU A 126 -1.76 -19.26 2.68
N GLN A 127 -2.04 -19.85 3.86
CA GLN A 127 -2.37 -21.28 4.02
C GLN A 127 -3.86 -21.53 3.79
#